data_AF-A0A2J8S1U9-F1
#
_entry.id   AF-A0A2J8S1U9-F1
#
_cell.length_a   1.000
_cell.length_b   1.000
_cell.length_c   1.000
_cell.angle_alpha   90.00
_cell.angle_beta   90.00
_cell.angle_gamma   90.00
#
_symmetry.space_group_name_H-M   'P 1'
#
loop_
_entity.id
_entity.type
_entity.pdbx_description
1 polymer ?
#
loop_
_entity_poly.entity_id
_entity_poly.type
_entity_poly.pdbx_seq_one_letter_code
_entity_poly.pdbx_strand_id
1 'polypeptide(L)' 'MRPWLRHLVLQALRNSRAFCGSRRQPAPLPVPQKIVATWEAISLGRQPVPEYFNFAHDVLDVWSRLEEVKPVLS' A
#
# COMPACT_ATOMS: atom_id res chain seq x y z
N MET A 1 25.73 14.36 33.94
CA MET A 1 24.93 13.98 32.75
C MET A 1 25.65 12.86 32.01
N ARG A 2 24.99 11.73 31.68
CA ARG A 2 25.64 10.51 31.18
C ARG A 2 25.58 10.44 29.64
N PRO A 3 26.64 10.80 28.90
CA PRO A 3 26.62 10.86 27.43
C PRO A 3 26.42 9.50 26.76
N TRP A 4 26.81 8.42 27.43
CA TRP A 4 26.70 7.06 26.92
C TRP A 4 25.25 6.58 26.74
N LEU A 5 24.35 7.01 27.64
CA LEU A 5 22.91 6.73 27.53
C LEU A 5 22.31 7.36 26.27
N ARG A 6 22.75 8.57 25.92
CA ARG A 6 22.28 9.26 24.70
C ARG A 6 22.71 8.50 23.45
N HIS A 7 23.92 7.95 23.45
CA HIS A 7 24.43 7.16 22.33
C HIS A 7 23.63 5.86 22.12
N LEU A 8 23.31 5.14 23.21
CA LEU A 8 22.47 3.95 23.15
C LEU A 8 21.06 4.24 22.62
N VAL A 9 20.44 5.33 23.08
CA VAL A 9 19.11 5.74 22.61
C VAL A 9 19.12 6.09 21.13
N LEU A 10 20.14 6.82 20.66
CA LEU A 10 20.27 7.17 19.24
C LEU A 10 20.52 5.94 18.36
N GLN A 11 21.29 4.97 18.85
CA GLN A 11 21.57 3.73 18.13
C GLN A 11 20.33 2.84 18.03
N ALA A 12 19.55 2.74 19.10
CA ALA A 12 18.26 2.05 19.10
C ALA A 12 17.25 2.71 18.14
N LEU A 13 17.17 4.05 18.14
CA LEU A 13 16.32 4.81 17.23
C LEU A 13 16.73 4.64 15.76
N ARG A 14 18.03 4.53 15.47
CA ARG A 14 18.53 4.31 14.11
C ARG A 14 18.21 2.91 13.61
N ASN A 15 18.32 1.89 14.46
CA ASN A 15 17.98 0.51 14.14
C ASN A 15 16.46 0.31 13.92
N SER A 16 15.61 0.99 14.71
CA SER A 16 14.16 0.94 14.47
C SER A 16 13.78 1.63 13.15
N ARG A 17 14.46 2.73 12.78
CA ARG A 17 14.24 3.40 11.48
C ARG A 17 14.65 2.54 10.28
N ALA A 18 15.74 1.76 10.42
CA ALA A 18 16.15 0.81 9.39
C ALA A 18 15.12 -0.31 9.19
N PHE A 19 14.43 -0.73 10.27
CA PHE A 19 13.37 -1.73 10.22
C PHE A 19 12.03 -1.18 9.68
N CYS A 20 11.70 0.08 9.97
CA CYS A 20 10.52 0.74 9.39
C CYS A 20 10.73 1.21 7.93
N GLY A 21 11.98 1.22 7.44
CA GLY A 21 12.35 1.65 6.10
C GLY A 21 12.16 0.59 5.01
N SER A 22 11.97 -0.68 5.36
CA SER A 22 11.54 -1.73 4.43
C SER A 22 10.05 -1.61 4.16
N ARG A 23 9.62 -0.46 3.61
CA ARG A 23 8.41 -0.42 2.79
C ARG A 23 8.67 -1.44 1.68
N ARG A 24 8.02 -2.61 1.80
CA ARG A 24 7.69 -3.46 0.66
C ARG A 24 7.40 -2.53 -0.50
N GLN A 25 8.18 -2.58 -1.58
CA GLN A 25 7.80 -1.87 -2.78
C GLN A 25 6.34 -2.25 -3.06
N PRO A 26 5.40 -1.30 -3.05
CA PRO A 26 4.04 -1.61 -3.44
C PRO A 26 4.15 -2.13 -4.86
N ALA A 27 3.62 -3.33 -5.12
CA ALA A 27 3.44 -3.78 -6.49
C ALA A 27 2.74 -2.64 -7.28
N PRO A 28 3.07 -2.44 -8.57
CA PRO A 28 2.41 -1.42 -9.39
C PRO A 28 0.91 -1.54 -9.23
N LEU A 29 0.30 -0.52 -8.63
CA LEU A 29 -1.09 -0.58 -8.21
C LEU A 29 -1.97 -0.60 -9.46
N PRO A 30 -2.96 -1.50 -9.54
CA PRO A 30 -3.93 -1.46 -10.61
C PRO A 30 -4.72 -0.15 -10.52
N VAL A 31 -4.71 0.61 -11.61
CA VAL A 31 -5.55 1.80 -11.75
C VAL A 31 -7.02 1.37 -11.58
N PRO A 32 -7.88 2.12 -10.90
CA PRO A 32 -9.28 1.74 -10.63
C PRO A 32 -10.07 1.36 -11.89
N GLN A 33 -9.74 2.01 -13.01
CA GLN A 33 -10.31 1.70 -14.32
C GLN A 33 -10.07 0.25 -14.75
N LYS A 34 -8.91 -0.32 -14.38
CA LYS A 34 -8.59 -1.72 -14.63
C LYS A 34 -9.45 -2.66 -13.79
N ILE A 35 -9.75 -2.29 -12.54
CA ILE A 35 -10.63 -3.07 -11.64
C ILE A 35 -12.05 -3.11 -12.20
N VAL A 36 -12.57 -1.95 -12.61
CA VAL A 36 -13.93 -1.83 -13.19
C VAL A 36 -14.02 -2.63 -14.49
N ALA A 37 -13.04 -2.50 -15.38
CA ALA A 37 -13.02 -3.24 -16.65
C ALA A 37 -12.95 -4.77 -16.43
N THR A 38 -12.16 -5.22 -15.46
CA THR A 38 -12.10 -6.64 -15.08
C THR A 38 -13.44 -7.11 -14.53
N TRP A 39 -14.12 -6.32 -13.68
CA TRP A 39 -15.43 -6.70 -13.14
C TRP A 39 -16.52 -6.76 -14.20
N GLU A 40 -16.51 -5.82 -15.15
CA GLU A 40 -17.43 -5.81 -16.30
C GLU A 40 -17.20 -7.03 -17.21
N ALA A 41 -15.94 -7.36 -17.51
CA ALA A 41 -15.61 -8.55 -18.29
C ALA A 41 -16.01 -9.86 -17.59
N ILE A 42 -15.88 -9.93 -16.26
CA ILE A 42 -16.35 -11.07 -15.45
C ILE A 42 -17.88 -11.16 -15.49
N SER A 43 -18.57 -10.03 -15.32
CA SER A 43 -20.04 -9.98 -15.32
C SER A 43 -20.64 -10.36 -16.68
N LEU A 44 -19.92 -10.05 -17.76
CA LEU A 44 -20.27 -10.45 -19.13
C LEU A 44 -19.83 -11.88 -19.48
N GLY A 45 -19.22 -12.62 -18.55
CA GLY A 45 -18.71 -13.98 -18.77
C GLY A 45 -17.52 -14.07 -19.72
N ARG A 46 -16.89 -12.94 -20.06
CA ARG A 46 -15.72 -12.89 -20.95
C ARG A 46 -14.42 -13.20 -20.21
N GLN A 47 -14.41 -13.06 -18.90
CA GLN A 47 -13.25 -13.36 -18.06
C GLN A 47 -13.66 -14.25 -16.88
N PRO A 48 -12.87 -15.29 -16.56
CA PRO A 48 -13.11 -16.10 -15.38
C PRO A 48 -12.85 -15.30 -14.10
N VAL A 49 -13.51 -15.72 -13.00
CA VAL A 49 -13.27 -15.15 -11.68
C VAL A 49 -11.84 -15.51 -11.24
N PRO A 50 -11.06 -14.55 -10.72
CA PRO A 50 -9.72 -14.82 -10.19
C PRO A 50 -9.74 -15.85 -9.06
N GLU A 51 -8.71 -16.71 -9.00
CA GLU A 51 -8.55 -17.71 -7.94
C GLU A 51 -8.38 -17.06 -6.55
N TYR A 52 -7.76 -15.87 -6.51
CA TYR A 52 -7.56 -15.09 -5.30
C TYR A 52 -8.14 -13.69 -5.50
N PHE A 53 -9.23 -13.42 -4.79
CA PHE A 53 -9.83 -12.10 -4.71
C PHE A 53 -9.98 -11.73 -3.24
N ASN A 54 -9.44 -10.58 -2.85
CA ASN A 54 -9.59 -10.07 -1.50
C ASN A 54 -10.10 -8.63 -1.56
N PHE A 55 -11.31 -8.42 -1.05
CA PHE A 55 -11.94 -7.10 -1.08
C PHE A 55 -11.11 -6.01 -0.36
N ALA A 56 -10.44 -6.34 0.74
CA ALA A 56 -9.62 -5.37 1.46
C ALA A 56 -8.42 -4.92 0.62
N HIS A 57 -7.71 -5.87 0.01
CA HIS A 57 -6.51 -5.55 -0.77
C HIS A 57 -6.84 -5.02 -2.18
N ASP A 58 -7.83 -5.57 -2.85
CA ASP A 58 -8.08 -5.30 -4.27
C ASP A 58 -9.05 -4.12 -4.47
N VAL A 59 -9.84 -3.77 -3.46
CA VAL A 59 -10.78 -2.64 -3.51
C VAL A 59 -10.39 -1.57 -2.50
N LEU A 60 -10.37 -1.88 -1.20
CA LEU A 60 -10.21 -0.86 -0.16
C LEU A 60 -8.81 -0.21 -0.17
N ASP A 61 -7.73 -0.98 -0.31
CA ASP A 61 -6.37 -0.44 -0.38
C ASP A 61 -6.17 0.45 -1.61
N VAL A 62 -6.76 0.09 -2.76
CA VAL A 62 -6.69 0.91 -3.97
C VAL A 62 -7.45 2.22 -3.80
N TRP A 63 -8.64 2.17 -3.20
CA TRP A 63 -9.45 3.36 -2.91
C TRP A 63 -8.78 4.29 -1.89
N SER A 64 -8.24 3.73 -0.81
CA SER A 64 -7.50 4.49 0.22
C SER A 64 -6.31 5.23 -0.40
N ARG A 65 -5.58 4.60 -1.32
CA ARG A 65 -4.43 5.23 -1.99
C ARG A 65 -4.81 6.28 -3.01
N LEU A 66 -5.96 6.16 -3.67
CA LEU A 66 -6.48 7.23 -4.53
C LEU A 66 -6.82 8.47 -3.72
N GLU A 67 -7.36 8.29 -2.52
CA GLU A 67 -7.68 9.40 -1.62
C GLU A 67 -6.40 10.12 -1.16
N GLU A 68 -5.32 9.37 -0.90
CA GLU A 68 -4.00 9.94 -0.61
C GLU A 68 -3.35 10.65 -1.81
N VAL A 69 -3.58 10.16 -3.03
CA VAL A 69 -3.00 10.71 -4.27
C VAL A 69 -3.85 11.85 -4.85
N LYS A 70 -5.07 12.08 -4.33
CA LYS A 70 -5.89 13.23 -4.71
C LYS A 70 -5.06 14.49 -4.42
N PRO A 71 -4.59 15.21 -5.46
CA PRO A 71 -3.87 16.44 -5.22
C PRO A 71 -4.83 17.33 -4.47
N VAL A 72 -4.36 17.86 -3.34
CA VAL A 72 -5.02 18.94 -2.61
C VAL A 72 -5.07 20.13 -3.58
N LEU A 73 -6.07 20.13 -4.46
CA LEU A 73 -6.52 21.31 -5.16
C LEU A 73 -7.41 22.04 -4.13
N SER A 74 -6.73 22.71 -3.21
CA SER A 74 -7.23 23.88 -2.47
C SER A 74 -6.49 25.10 -2.96
#